data_AF-A0A1C2EDB2-F1
#
_entry.id   AF-A0A1C2EDB2-F1
#
_cell.length_a   1.000
_cell.length_b   1.000
_cell.length_c   1.000
_cell.angle_alpha   90.00
_cell.angle_beta   90.00
_cell.angle_gamma   90.00
#
_symmetry.space_group_name_H-M   'P 1'
#
loop_
_entity.id
_entity.type
_entity.pdbx_description
1 polymer ?
#
loop_
_entity_poly.entity_id
_entity_poly.type
_entity_poly.pdbx_seq_one_letter_code
_entity_poly.pdbx_strand_id
1 'polypeptide(L)'
;MNIPLSRMQRDDAFANIVSVRDFNDRGSRDPYAGFASRAGTGDFLDFGAVDDPKAFSGQGFGEATPYRTNIVAFLAEQNVVLGLPANDKRSTLVRLAARLGDQAGLSRGAVLAAMLRRERLGSTAIGHGVAIPHARLEGISQPQAVLATLRRPVWFDAPDERPVDLLLAILWPKVDSAGFLRALAHVSRLLRDEGLRESLRLTKTPAEALACIEVFEEKIVHPSDGDDPTSSEPASDLRASCRLARVGTAPNDLRSRTGQR
;
A
#
# COMPACT_ATOMS: atom_id res chain seq x y z
N MET A 1 -26.65 23.41 63.23
CA MET A 1 -26.97 24.08 61.96
C MET A 1 -25.83 23.83 60.99
N ASN A 2 -26.18 23.30 59.80
CA ASN A 2 -25.45 23.20 58.54
C ASN A 2 -24.08 22.50 58.41
N ILE A 3 -24.05 21.74 57.30
CA ILE A 3 -23.11 20.72 56.82
C ILE A 3 -21.92 21.38 56.08
N PRO A 4 -20.73 20.73 56.05
CA PRO A 4 -19.48 21.27 55.51
C PRO A 4 -19.29 20.94 54.02
N LEU A 5 -18.39 21.66 53.34
CA LEU A 5 -17.87 21.26 52.04
C LEU A 5 -16.35 21.48 51.98
N SER A 6 -15.65 20.38 52.23
CA SER A 6 -14.31 20.10 51.73
C SER A 6 -14.32 20.06 50.20
N ARG A 7 -13.26 20.58 49.58
CA ARG A 7 -13.00 20.36 48.16
C ARG A 7 -11.56 19.91 48.00
N MET A 8 -11.40 18.62 47.72
CA MET A 8 -10.14 17.96 47.40
C MET A 8 -10.37 17.16 46.11
N GLN A 9 -9.37 17.26 45.22
CA GLN A 9 -9.01 16.38 44.10
C GLN A 9 -9.69 16.48 42.71
N ARG A 10 -8.77 16.71 41.75
CA ARG A 10 -8.53 15.97 40.49
C ARG A 10 -9.10 16.47 39.15
N ASP A 11 -8.12 16.65 38.26
CA ASP A 11 -8.04 16.26 36.84
C ASP A 11 -8.67 17.11 35.73
N ASP A 12 -7.97 17.05 34.58
CA ASP A 12 -8.37 17.37 33.20
C ASP A 12 -8.14 18.78 32.64
N ALA A 13 -6.90 19.01 32.17
CA ALA A 13 -6.56 20.06 31.21
C ALA A 13 -6.25 19.45 29.83
N PHE A 14 -7.29 19.03 29.10
CA PHE A 14 -7.29 18.88 27.64
C PHE A 14 -8.70 19.11 27.10
N ALA A 15 -9.03 20.37 26.83
CA ALA A 15 -10.21 20.72 26.05
C ALA A 15 -10.01 22.08 25.37
N ASN A 16 -9.65 22.05 24.09
CA ASN A 16 -9.99 23.11 23.16
C ASN A 16 -10.21 22.49 21.78
N ILE A 17 -11.41 21.90 21.61
CA ILE A 17 -11.95 21.50 20.31
C ILE A 17 -12.84 22.65 19.84
N VAL A 18 -12.41 23.31 18.77
CA VAL A 18 -13.24 24.23 18.01
C VAL A 18 -14.35 23.43 17.32
N SER A 19 -15.59 23.84 17.57
CA SER A 19 -16.83 23.24 17.07
C SER A 19 -16.97 23.32 15.55
N VAL A 20 -17.48 22.24 14.95
CA VAL A 20 -17.67 22.02 13.50
C VAL A 20 -18.98 22.66 13.01
N ARG A 21 -19.19 23.96 13.22
CA ARG A 21 -20.41 24.64 12.73
C ARG A 21 -20.28 25.99 12.04
N ASP A 22 -19.08 26.53 11.83
CA ASP A 22 -18.91 27.88 11.25
C ASP A 22 -18.28 27.94 9.85
N PHE A 23 -18.24 26.84 9.08
CA PHE A 23 -17.57 26.84 7.77
C PHE A 23 -18.48 26.93 6.54
N ASN A 24 -19.79 27.15 6.70
CA ASN A 24 -20.73 27.09 5.57
C ASN A 24 -21.21 28.43 5.00
N ASP A 25 -20.56 29.55 5.33
CA ASP A 25 -20.84 30.84 4.68
C ASP A 25 -19.57 31.63 4.45
N ARG A 26 -18.93 31.37 3.31
CA ARG A 26 -18.18 32.35 2.50
C ARG A 26 -17.73 31.71 1.19
N GLY A 27 -18.19 32.29 0.08
CA GLY A 27 -17.99 31.82 -1.29
C GLY A 27 -16.56 31.38 -1.59
N SER A 28 -16.41 30.09 -1.89
CA SER A 28 -15.16 29.43 -2.27
C SER A 28 -14.73 29.89 -3.66
N ARG A 29 -13.82 30.87 -3.71
CA ARG A 29 -12.94 31.04 -4.87
C ARG A 29 -11.96 29.86 -4.87
N ASP A 30 -11.99 29.06 -5.92
CA ASP A 30 -11.06 27.96 -6.14
C ASP A 30 -9.61 28.48 -6.20
N PRO A 31 -8.72 28.11 -5.26
CA PRO A 31 -7.33 28.58 -5.25
C PRO A 31 -6.43 27.93 -6.33
N TYR A 32 -6.98 27.07 -7.22
CA TYR A 32 -6.22 26.38 -8.27
C TYR A 32 -6.66 26.68 -9.71
N ALA A 33 -7.54 27.67 -9.93
CA ALA A 33 -8.08 28.02 -11.25
C ALA A 33 -7.06 28.67 -12.24
N GLY A 34 -5.77 28.74 -11.92
CA GLY A 34 -4.76 29.52 -12.65
C GLY A 34 -3.91 28.78 -13.68
N PHE A 35 -4.09 27.48 -13.92
CA PHE A 35 -3.14 26.70 -14.76
C PHE A 35 -3.72 26.07 -16.04
N ALA A 36 -4.96 26.40 -16.42
CA ALA A 36 -5.55 25.95 -17.67
C ALA A 36 -5.67 27.09 -18.69
N SER A 37 -4.62 27.34 -19.48
CA SER A 37 -4.76 28.00 -20.78
C SER A 37 -3.53 27.79 -21.66
N ARG A 38 -3.63 26.82 -22.57
CA ARG A 38 -3.26 27.01 -23.98
C ARG A 38 -3.74 25.81 -24.80
N ALA A 39 -4.96 25.93 -25.31
CA ALA A 39 -5.41 25.15 -26.47
C ALA A 39 -4.82 25.83 -27.72
N GLY A 40 -4.05 25.07 -28.50
CA GLY A 40 -3.66 25.41 -29.86
C GLY A 40 -4.42 24.48 -30.81
N THR A 41 -5.20 25.09 -31.70
CA THR A 41 -6.04 24.50 -32.74
C THR A 41 -5.22 23.98 -33.94
N GLY A 42 -5.75 22.97 -34.64
CA GLY A 42 -5.27 22.47 -35.93
C GLY A 42 -4.49 21.16 -35.79
N ASP A 43 -4.66 20.13 -36.62
CA ASP A 43 -5.46 19.99 -37.83
C ASP A 43 -5.73 18.49 -38.02
N PHE A 44 -6.91 18.20 -38.54
CA PHE A 44 -7.36 16.87 -38.90
C PHE A 44 -6.72 16.56 -40.26
N LEU A 45 -6.05 15.40 -40.43
CA LEU A 45 -6.00 14.54 -41.62
C LEU A 45 -4.78 13.59 -41.61
N ASP A 46 -5.05 12.40 -42.16
CA ASP A 46 -4.12 11.44 -42.79
C ASP A 46 -3.51 10.30 -41.92
N PHE A 47 -4.32 9.24 -41.73
CA PHE A 47 -3.80 7.90 -41.45
C PHE A 47 -3.31 7.28 -42.77
N GLY A 48 -2.09 7.62 -43.16
CA GLY A 48 -1.33 6.90 -44.18
C GLY A 48 -0.79 5.59 -43.61
N ALA A 49 -1.22 4.47 -44.18
CA ALA A 49 -0.64 3.16 -43.94
C ALA A 49 0.85 3.13 -44.29
N VAL A 50 1.68 2.57 -43.41
CA VAL A 50 3.03 2.09 -43.75
C VAL A 50 3.33 0.85 -42.92
N ASP A 51 3.08 -0.30 -43.54
CA ASP A 51 3.74 -1.57 -43.24
C ASP A 51 5.22 -1.44 -43.65
N ASP A 52 6.15 -1.44 -42.69
CA ASP A 52 7.52 -1.88 -42.98
C ASP A 52 8.27 -2.34 -41.69
N PRO A 53 8.41 -3.65 -41.45
CA PRO A 53 8.92 -4.19 -40.17
C PRO A 53 10.45 -4.20 -40.03
N LYS A 54 11.21 -3.33 -40.74
CA LYS A 54 12.69 -3.34 -40.68
C LYS A 54 13.39 -1.98 -40.51
N ALA A 55 12.66 -0.91 -40.23
CA ALA A 55 13.25 0.42 -40.08
C ALA A 55 13.32 0.90 -38.61
N PHE A 56 13.95 0.14 -37.71
CA PHE A 56 14.46 0.71 -36.46
C PHE A 56 15.64 -0.09 -35.92
N SER A 57 16.76 -0.04 -36.66
CA SER A 57 18.05 -0.47 -36.15
C SER A 57 18.85 0.74 -35.68
N GLY A 58 19.20 0.74 -34.39
CA GLY A 58 20.32 1.50 -33.86
C GLY A 58 20.04 2.92 -33.38
N GLN A 59 19.52 3.06 -32.16
CA GLN A 59 20.03 4.01 -31.16
C GLN A 59 19.52 3.60 -29.77
N GLY A 60 20.46 3.29 -28.87
CA GLY A 60 20.20 2.62 -27.60
C GLY A 60 19.30 3.42 -26.67
N PHE A 61 18.14 2.85 -26.34
CA PHE A 61 17.45 3.21 -25.11
C PHE A 61 18.30 2.69 -23.95
N GLY A 62 18.77 3.62 -23.11
CA GLY A 62 19.45 3.30 -21.87
C GLY A 62 18.63 2.26 -21.10
N GLU A 63 19.31 1.21 -20.68
CA GLU A 63 18.76 0.01 -20.06
C GLU A 63 17.95 0.40 -18.80
N ALA A 64 16.65 0.61 -18.96
CA ALA A 64 15.73 0.73 -17.84
C ALA A 64 15.72 -0.63 -17.18
N THR A 65 16.43 -0.77 -16.05
CA THR A 65 16.45 -2.00 -15.26
C THR A 65 15.00 -2.47 -15.10
N PRO A 66 14.62 -3.63 -15.65
CA PRO A 66 13.27 -4.12 -15.49
C PRO A 66 13.12 -4.44 -14.01
N TYR A 67 12.36 -3.62 -13.28
CA TYR A 67 11.89 -4.02 -11.96
C TYR A 67 11.27 -5.41 -12.14
N ARG A 68 11.91 -6.44 -11.58
CA ARG A 68 11.23 -7.71 -11.37
C ARG A 68 9.95 -7.34 -10.63
N THR A 69 8.81 -7.77 -11.15
CA THR A 69 7.48 -7.37 -10.65
C THR A 69 7.20 -7.83 -9.20
N ASN A 70 8.19 -8.44 -8.56
CA ASN A 70 8.13 -9.00 -7.23
C ASN A 70 8.03 -7.86 -6.18
N ILE A 71 7.00 -7.92 -5.34
CA ILE A 71 6.68 -6.93 -4.32
C ILE A 71 7.77 -6.85 -3.27
N VAL A 72 8.39 -7.98 -2.90
CA VAL A 72 9.46 -7.99 -1.89
C VAL A 72 10.68 -7.17 -2.32
N ALA A 73 10.84 -6.88 -3.62
CA ALA A 73 11.92 -6.02 -4.11
C ALA A 73 11.78 -4.55 -3.67
N PHE A 74 10.57 -4.09 -3.32
CA PHE A 74 10.31 -2.72 -2.91
C PHE A 74 9.46 -2.60 -1.62
N LEU A 75 9.28 -3.73 -0.91
CA LEU A 75 8.65 -3.80 0.41
C LEU A 75 9.65 -4.34 1.43
N ALA A 76 10.29 -3.45 2.18
CA ALA A 76 11.19 -3.86 3.27
C ALA A 76 10.42 -4.16 4.56
N GLU A 77 10.99 -5.00 5.43
CA GLU A 77 10.34 -5.51 6.64
C GLU A 77 9.88 -4.39 7.58
N GLN A 78 10.68 -3.35 7.77
CA GLN A 78 10.34 -2.19 8.59
C GLN A 78 9.10 -1.41 8.11
N ASN A 79 8.65 -1.69 6.88
CA ASN A 79 7.49 -1.07 6.25
C ASN A 79 6.27 -2.00 6.22
N VAL A 80 6.35 -3.13 6.93
CA VAL A 80 5.19 -3.92 7.30
C VAL A 80 4.69 -3.48 8.66
N VAL A 81 3.42 -3.08 8.72
CA VAL A 81 2.80 -2.52 9.92
C VAL A 81 1.58 -3.32 10.30
N LEU A 82 1.70 -4.10 11.38
CA LEU A 82 0.59 -4.89 11.88
C LEU A 82 -0.24 -4.09 12.87
N GLY A 83 -1.56 -4.09 12.70
CA GLY A 83 -2.48 -3.38 13.58
C GLY A 83 -2.23 -1.86 13.62
N LEU A 84 -2.18 -1.23 12.45
CA LEU A 84 -2.16 0.22 12.30
C LEU A 84 -3.45 0.83 12.87
N PRO A 85 -3.37 1.75 13.85
CA PRO A 85 -4.56 2.40 14.39
C PRO A 85 -5.05 3.49 13.43
N ALA A 86 -6.23 3.32 12.84
CA ALA A 86 -6.89 4.33 12.02
C ALA A 86 -8.41 4.22 12.18
N ASN A 87 -9.10 5.35 12.05
CA ASN A 87 -10.55 5.44 12.30
C ASN A 87 -11.36 5.64 11.01
N ASP A 88 -10.73 6.24 10.01
CA ASP A 88 -11.35 6.59 8.74
C ASP A 88 -10.33 6.56 7.59
N LYS A 89 -10.83 6.56 6.35
CA LYS A 89 -10.01 6.49 5.13
C LYS A 89 -8.91 7.55 5.08
N ARG A 90 -9.22 8.78 5.47
CA ARG A 90 -8.25 9.89 5.44
C ARG A 90 -7.14 9.66 6.45
N SER A 91 -7.48 9.27 7.68
CA SER A 91 -6.51 8.97 8.73
C SER A 91 -5.60 7.79 8.36
N THR A 92 -6.13 6.78 7.65
CA THR A 92 -5.34 5.68 7.09
C THR A 92 -4.34 6.20 6.05
N LEU A 93 -4.80 6.99 5.09
CA LEU A 93 -3.92 7.57 4.05
C LEU A 93 -2.84 8.50 4.63
N VAL A 94 -3.16 9.28 5.67
CA VAL A 94 -2.18 10.13 6.38
C VAL A 94 -1.04 9.29 6.96
N ARG A 95 -1.36 8.16 7.60
CA ARG A 95 -0.37 7.28 8.23
C ARG A 95 0.48 6.55 7.21
N LEU A 96 -0.12 6.08 6.12
CA LEU A 96 0.60 5.44 5.01
C LEU A 96 1.52 6.44 4.32
N ALA A 97 1.03 7.65 4.01
CA ALA A 97 1.82 8.70 3.40
C ALA A 97 2.98 9.17 4.27
N ALA A 98 2.81 9.19 5.60
CA ALA A 98 3.89 9.51 6.51
C ALA A 98 5.05 8.51 6.39
N ARG A 99 4.74 7.21 6.38
CA ARG A 99 5.75 6.15 6.25
C ARG A 99 6.43 6.16 4.89
N LEU A 100 5.65 6.23 3.81
CA LEU A 100 6.19 6.31 2.45
C LEU A 100 7.06 7.55 2.24
N GLY A 101 6.66 8.70 2.81
CA GLY A 101 7.45 9.93 2.80
C GLY A 101 8.79 9.77 3.51
N ASP A 102 8.78 9.19 4.72
CA ASP A 102 10.00 8.94 5.50
C ASP A 102 10.96 7.99 4.77
N GLN A 103 10.43 6.92 4.15
CA GLN A 103 11.20 5.96 3.36
C GLN A 103 11.83 6.61 2.12
N ALA A 104 11.05 7.42 1.40
CA ALA A 104 11.50 8.04 0.15
C ALA A 104 12.34 9.30 0.36
N GLY A 105 12.49 9.79 1.60
CA GLY A 105 13.11 11.09 1.86
C GLY A 105 12.29 12.28 1.34
N LEU A 106 10.97 12.13 1.27
CA LEU A 106 10.04 13.10 0.69
C LEU A 106 9.13 13.73 1.75
N SER A 107 8.58 14.89 1.40
CA SER A 107 7.54 15.52 2.24
C SER A 107 6.32 14.61 2.38
N ARG A 108 6.01 14.23 3.62
CA ARG A 108 4.78 13.48 3.98
C ARG A 108 3.52 14.15 3.43
N GLY A 109 3.48 15.48 3.44
CA GLY A 109 2.36 16.26 2.90
C GLY A 109 2.23 16.14 1.38
N ALA A 110 3.35 16.12 0.65
CA ALA A 110 3.36 15.94 -0.80
C ALA A 110 2.88 14.54 -1.20
N VAL A 111 3.36 13.50 -0.49
CA VAL A 111 2.92 12.11 -0.69
C VAL A 111 1.42 11.97 -0.39
N LEU A 112 0.95 12.51 0.73
CA LEU A 112 -0.47 12.48 1.10
C LEU A 112 -1.34 13.17 0.05
N ALA A 113 -0.92 14.35 -0.42
CA ALA A 113 -1.65 15.07 -1.45
C ALA A 113 -1.75 14.26 -2.75
N ALA A 114 -0.69 13.55 -3.13
CA ALA A 114 -0.69 12.69 -4.31
C ALA A 114 -1.62 11.48 -4.16
N MET A 115 -1.58 10.80 -3.00
CA MET A 115 -2.48 9.68 -2.72
C MET A 115 -3.95 10.11 -2.69
N LEU A 116 -4.26 11.24 -2.04
CA LEU A 116 -5.62 11.78 -2.00
C LEU A 116 -6.13 12.19 -3.38
N ARG A 117 -5.28 12.80 -4.23
CA ARG A 117 -5.65 13.10 -5.62
C ARG A 117 -6.01 11.84 -6.38
N ARG A 118 -5.23 10.76 -6.22
CA ARG A 118 -5.53 9.48 -6.88
C ARG A 118 -6.83 8.85 -6.35
N GLU A 119 -7.02 8.83 -5.04
CA GLU A 119 -8.21 8.25 -4.40
C GLU A 119 -9.51 8.95 -4.85
N ARG A 120 -9.46 10.26 -5.14
CA ARG A 120 -10.60 11.03 -5.66
C ARG A 120 -11.04 10.63 -7.07
N LEU A 121 -10.16 10.05 -7.88
CA LEU A 121 -10.51 9.55 -9.21
C LEU A 121 -11.36 8.26 -9.14
N GLY A 122 -11.38 7.62 -7.98
CA GLY A 122 -12.06 6.36 -7.73
C GLY A 122 -11.32 5.61 -6.64
N SER A 123 -12.10 4.90 -5.80
CA SER A 123 -11.55 4.12 -4.69
C SER A 123 -10.42 3.21 -5.16
N THR A 124 -9.38 3.11 -4.34
CA THR A 124 -8.29 2.14 -4.52
C THR A 124 -8.55 0.81 -3.81
N ALA A 125 -9.72 0.65 -3.20
CA ALA A 125 -10.18 -0.63 -2.69
C ALA A 125 -10.55 -1.56 -3.84
N ILE A 126 -10.10 -2.82 -3.75
CA ILE A 126 -10.34 -3.86 -4.75
C ILE A 126 -11.36 -4.91 -4.30
N GLY A 127 -11.93 -4.71 -3.11
CA GLY A 127 -12.82 -5.66 -2.44
C GLY A 127 -12.09 -6.63 -1.50
N HIS A 128 -12.86 -7.53 -0.89
CA HIS A 128 -12.40 -8.54 0.08
C HIS A 128 -11.64 -7.96 1.29
N GLY A 129 -11.98 -6.73 1.66
CA GLY A 129 -11.32 -5.97 2.73
C GLY A 129 -9.90 -5.52 2.39
N VAL A 130 -9.58 -5.36 1.10
CA VAL A 130 -8.26 -4.95 0.62
C VAL A 130 -8.31 -3.62 -0.14
N ALA A 131 -7.31 -2.77 0.08
CA ALA A 131 -7.02 -1.62 -0.77
C ALA A 131 -5.55 -1.55 -1.19
N ILE A 132 -5.30 -0.93 -2.34
CA ILE A 132 -3.95 -0.67 -2.87
C ILE A 132 -3.78 0.85 -3.07
N PRO A 133 -3.68 1.66 -2.00
CA PRO A 133 -3.50 3.10 -2.16
C PRO A 133 -2.18 3.41 -2.87
N HIS A 134 -2.24 4.07 -4.03
CA HIS A 134 -1.05 4.28 -4.84
C HIS A 134 -0.92 5.70 -5.37
N ALA A 135 0.31 6.13 -5.61
CA ALA A 135 0.60 7.41 -6.25
C ALA A 135 1.90 7.37 -7.05
N ARG A 136 1.99 8.24 -8.06
CA ARG A 136 3.24 8.54 -8.77
C ARG A 136 3.72 9.92 -8.37
N LEU A 137 5.02 10.06 -8.10
CA LEU A 137 5.63 11.35 -7.75
C LEU A 137 7.00 11.52 -8.41
N GLU A 138 7.43 12.78 -8.51
CA GLU A 138 8.81 13.14 -8.83
C GLU A 138 9.69 13.04 -7.58
N GLY A 139 11.01 12.96 -7.76
CA GLY A 139 11.96 12.84 -6.64
C GLY A 139 12.07 11.44 -6.03
N ILE A 140 11.45 10.43 -6.66
CA ILE A 140 11.55 9.03 -6.25
C ILE A 140 12.45 8.31 -7.26
N SER A 141 13.54 7.73 -6.79
CA SER A 141 14.46 6.97 -7.63
C SER A 141 14.07 5.51 -7.79
N GLN A 142 13.37 4.95 -6.80
CA GLN A 142 12.99 3.53 -6.72
C GLN A 142 11.60 3.40 -6.09
N PRO A 143 10.73 2.48 -6.54
CA PRO A 143 9.44 2.21 -5.93
C PRO A 143 9.55 1.97 -4.42
N GLN A 144 8.52 2.40 -3.68
CA GLN A 144 8.42 2.18 -2.24
C GLN A 144 7.05 1.59 -1.94
N ALA A 145 6.99 0.62 -1.04
CA ALA A 145 5.73 0.08 -0.53
C ALA A 145 5.66 0.04 1.00
N VAL A 146 4.41 0.04 1.49
CA VAL A 146 4.05 -0.20 2.88
C VAL A 146 2.90 -1.21 2.90
N LEU A 147 3.09 -2.32 3.59
CA LEU A 147 2.02 -3.26 3.90
C LEU A 147 1.46 -2.90 5.27
N ALA A 148 0.14 -2.81 5.40
CA ALA A 148 -0.50 -2.54 6.68
C ALA A 148 -1.74 -3.40 6.90
N THR A 149 -1.87 -3.98 8.09
CA THR A 149 -3.16 -4.44 8.61
C THR A 149 -3.71 -3.39 9.56
N LEU A 150 -5.01 -3.11 9.53
CA LEU A 150 -5.64 -2.16 10.44
C LEU A 150 -6.10 -2.84 11.74
N ARG A 151 -6.08 -2.09 12.85
CA ARG A 151 -6.68 -2.60 14.12
C ARG A 151 -8.18 -2.76 14.01
N ARG A 152 -8.82 -1.90 13.24
CA ARG A 152 -10.26 -1.88 12.98
C ARG A 152 -10.46 -1.68 11.48
N PRO A 153 -11.32 -2.48 10.84
CA PRO A 153 -11.69 -2.24 9.45
C PRO A 153 -12.29 -0.84 9.26
N VAL A 154 -11.93 -0.19 8.16
CA VAL A 154 -12.29 1.18 7.82
C VAL A 154 -13.07 1.20 6.51
N TRP A 155 -14.15 1.97 6.46
CA TRP A 155 -14.88 2.18 5.22
C TRP A 155 -13.99 2.86 4.17
N PHE A 156 -13.91 2.26 2.98
CA PHE A 156 -13.00 2.69 1.93
C PHE A 156 -13.68 2.79 0.55
N ASP A 157 -15.01 2.86 0.51
CA ASP A 157 -15.81 2.88 -0.73
C ASP A 157 -15.44 1.73 -1.68
N ALA A 158 -15.31 0.52 -1.12
CA ALA A 158 -14.96 -0.67 -1.87
C ALA A 158 -16.14 -1.11 -2.77
N PRO A 159 -15.86 -1.70 -3.96
CA PRO A 159 -16.92 -2.14 -4.88
C PRO A 159 -17.87 -3.20 -4.31
N ASP A 160 -17.41 -3.96 -3.31
CA ASP A 160 -18.16 -5.01 -2.64
C ASP A 160 -18.84 -4.52 -1.35
N GLU A 161 -18.79 -3.21 -1.08
CA GLU A 161 -19.37 -2.59 0.12
C GLU A 161 -18.82 -3.18 1.44
N ARG A 162 -17.58 -3.68 1.44
CA ARG A 162 -16.92 -4.20 2.65
C ARG A 162 -15.86 -3.23 3.15
N PRO A 163 -15.71 -3.08 4.49
CA PRO A 163 -14.65 -2.26 5.05
C PRO A 163 -13.29 -2.91 4.81
N VAL A 164 -12.26 -2.07 4.65
CA VAL A 164 -10.87 -2.45 4.38
C VAL A 164 -10.07 -2.51 5.68
N ASP A 165 -9.27 -3.54 5.82
CA ASP A 165 -8.40 -3.80 6.95
C ASP A 165 -7.03 -4.35 6.53
N LEU A 166 -6.81 -4.62 5.24
CA LEU A 166 -5.52 -4.94 4.65
C LEU A 166 -5.19 -3.94 3.55
N LEU A 167 -4.01 -3.32 3.60
CA LEU A 167 -3.59 -2.31 2.64
C LEU A 167 -2.16 -2.57 2.17
N LEU A 168 -1.94 -2.48 0.86
CA LEU A 168 -0.59 -2.37 0.30
C LEU A 168 -0.46 -1.03 -0.42
N ALA A 169 0.14 -0.05 0.26
CA ALA A 169 0.34 1.27 -0.30
C ALA A 169 1.61 1.32 -1.14
N ILE A 170 1.55 1.95 -2.31
CA ILE A 170 2.67 1.97 -3.28
C ILE A 170 2.94 3.39 -3.76
N LEU A 171 4.20 3.80 -3.70
CA LEU A 171 4.70 5.03 -4.27
C LEU A 171 5.68 4.72 -5.41
N TRP A 172 5.48 5.34 -6.57
CA TRP A 172 6.23 4.98 -7.79
C TRP A 172 6.87 6.20 -8.48
N PRO A 173 8.06 6.06 -9.10
CA PRO A 173 8.66 7.11 -9.93
C PRO A 173 7.76 7.55 -11.09
N LYS A 174 7.57 8.85 -11.29
CA LYS A 174 6.72 9.37 -12.38
C LYS A 174 7.18 8.96 -13.79
N VAL A 175 8.49 8.76 -13.98
CA VAL A 175 9.11 8.44 -15.27
C VAL A 175 8.80 7.01 -15.76
N ASP A 176 8.51 6.07 -14.87
CA ASP A 176 8.29 4.67 -15.22
C ASP A 176 6.81 4.28 -15.17
N SER A 177 6.07 4.67 -16.20
CA SER A 177 4.63 4.36 -16.28
C SER A 177 4.36 2.89 -16.60
N ALA A 178 5.20 2.25 -17.40
CA ALA A 178 4.99 0.86 -17.81
C ALA A 178 5.28 -0.11 -16.66
N GLY A 179 6.37 0.09 -15.90
CA GLY A 179 6.66 -0.68 -14.71
C GLY A 179 5.59 -0.52 -13.63
N PHE A 180 5.08 0.71 -13.46
CA PHE A 180 3.99 0.98 -12.52
C PHE A 180 2.74 0.14 -12.79
N LEU A 181 2.27 0.10 -14.04
CA LEU A 181 1.07 -0.66 -14.41
C LEU A 181 1.30 -2.17 -14.25
N ARG A 182 2.48 -2.67 -14.63
CA ARG A 182 2.84 -4.08 -14.43
C ARG A 182 2.83 -4.45 -12.93
N ALA A 183 3.43 -3.62 -12.08
CA ALA A 183 3.46 -3.82 -10.64
C ALA A 183 2.04 -3.79 -10.04
N LEU A 184 1.21 -2.81 -10.40
CA LEU A 184 -0.18 -2.77 -9.93
C LEU A 184 -1.00 -3.98 -10.38
N ALA A 185 -0.85 -4.43 -11.62
CA ALA A 185 -1.54 -5.61 -12.14
C ALA A 185 -1.10 -6.89 -11.41
N HIS A 186 0.18 -7.00 -11.07
CA HIS A 186 0.72 -8.11 -10.28
C HIS A 186 0.21 -8.09 -8.85
N VAL A 187 0.38 -6.97 -8.13
CA VAL A 187 -0.13 -6.77 -6.77
C VAL A 187 -1.62 -7.08 -6.68
N SER A 188 -2.41 -6.58 -7.63
CA SER A 188 -3.86 -6.79 -7.65
C SER A 188 -4.24 -8.26 -7.89
N ARG A 189 -3.42 -9.04 -8.61
CA ARG A 189 -3.63 -10.48 -8.78
C ARG A 189 -3.22 -11.25 -7.52
N LEU A 190 -2.07 -10.89 -6.95
CA LEU A 190 -1.57 -11.50 -5.74
C LEU A 190 -2.56 -11.32 -4.57
N LEU A 191 -3.05 -10.10 -4.34
CA LEU A 191 -4.01 -9.81 -3.27
C LEU A 191 -5.44 -10.32 -3.55
N ARG A 192 -5.71 -10.85 -4.76
CA ARG A 192 -6.95 -11.58 -5.07
C ARG A 192 -6.94 -13.03 -4.60
N ASP A 193 -5.78 -13.60 -4.27
CA ASP A 193 -5.71 -14.90 -3.64
C ASP A 193 -6.26 -14.86 -2.20
N GLU A 194 -7.23 -15.72 -1.90
CA GLU A 194 -7.87 -15.78 -0.58
C GLU A 194 -6.93 -16.30 0.49
N GLY A 195 -6.14 -17.34 0.18
CA GLY A 195 -5.18 -17.93 1.10
C GLY A 195 -4.13 -16.94 1.56
N LEU A 196 -3.66 -16.07 0.65
CA LEU A 196 -2.73 -15.00 1.00
C LEU A 196 -3.38 -13.98 1.91
N ARG A 197 -4.58 -13.48 1.57
CA ARG A 197 -5.28 -12.48 2.40
C ARG A 197 -5.50 -13.00 3.81
N GLU A 198 -5.97 -14.24 3.96
CA GLU A 198 -6.16 -14.86 5.28
C GLU A 198 -4.83 -15.01 6.03
N SER A 199 -3.77 -15.46 5.34
CA SER A 199 -2.45 -15.62 5.94
C SER A 199 -1.91 -14.29 6.45
N LEU A 200 -1.98 -13.24 5.63
CA LEU A 200 -1.58 -11.87 6.00
C LEU A 200 -2.33 -11.36 7.23
N ARG A 201 -3.63 -11.63 7.34
CA ARG A 201 -4.46 -11.25 8.51
C ARG A 201 -4.06 -11.97 9.80
N LEU A 202 -3.48 -13.17 9.69
CA LEU A 202 -3.10 -14.01 10.82
C LEU A 202 -1.63 -13.84 11.24
N THR A 203 -0.83 -13.14 10.44
CA THR A 203 0.58 -12.86 10.77
C THR A 203 0.70 -12.01 12.03
N LYS A 204 1.73 -12.31 12.83
CA LYS A 204 2.01 -11.64 14.10
C LYS A 204 3.28 -10.82 14.04
N THR A 205 4.12 -11.04 13.03
CA THR A 205 5.37 -10.31 12.83
C THR A 205 5.51 -9.80 11.39
N PRO A 206 6.23 -8.68 11.19
CA PRO A 206 6.64 -8.20 9.86
C PRO A 206 7.31 -9.27 8.99
N ALA A 207 8.27 -10.02 9.55
CA ALA A 207 8.96 -11.11 8.86
C ALA A 207 8.01 -12.20 8.36
N GLU A 208 7.05 -12.65 9.19
CA GLU A 208 6.04 -13.64 8.78
C GLU A 208 5.22 -13.13 7.57
N ALA A 209 4.83 -11.85 7.57
CA ALA A 209 4.05 -11.28 6.48
C ALA A 209 4.83 -11.18 5.16
N LEU A 210 6.12 -10.84 5.23
CA LEU A 210 7.00 -10.86 4.04
C LEU A 210 7.16 -12.27 3.49
N ALA A 211 7.45 -13.26 4.35
CA ALA A 211 7.56 -14.65 3.94
C ALA A 211 6.26 -15.16 3.31
N CYS A 212 5.09 -14.77 3.85
CA CYS A 212 3.80 -15.06 3.23
C CYS A 212 3.70 -14.47 1.81
N ILE A 213 4.11 -13.22 1.59
CA ILE A 213 4.06 -12.62 0.24
C ILE A 213 4.97 -13.39 -0.71
N GLU A 214 6.21 -13.65 -0.31
CA GLU A 214 7.22 -14.32 -1.13
C GLU A 214 6.74 -15.70 -1.62
N VAL A 215 6.24 -16.54 -0.72
CA VAL A 215 5.72 -17.88 -1.04
C VAL A 215 4.58 -17.83 -2.08
N PHE A 216 3.70 -16.82 -2.00
CA PHE A 216 2.60 -16.70 -2.95
C PHE A 216 3.02 -16.04 -4.26
N GLU A 217 4.03 -15.19 -4.26
CA GLU A 217 4.58 -14.60 -5.49
C GLU A 217 5.25 -15.66 -6.37
N GLU A 218 5.94 -16.64 -5.79
CA GLU A 218 6.53 -17.77 -6.52
C GLU A 218 5.49 -18.57 -7.29
N LYS A 219 4.28 -18.73 -6.72
CA LYS A 219 3.18 -19.46 -7.37
C LYS A 219 2.60 -18.74 -8.58
N ILE A 220 2.64 -17.41 -8.61
CA ILE A 220 2.10 -16.62 -9.73
C ILE A 220 3.08 -16.59 -10.90
N VAL A 221 4.38 -16.78 -10.65
CA VAL A 221 5.44 -16.75 -11.66
C VAL A 221 5.51 -18.05 -12.49
N HIS A 222 5.00 -19.16 -11.95
CA HIS A 222 4.85 -20.42 -12.68
C HIS A 222 3.35 -20.75 -12.83
N PRO A 223 2.68 -20.28 -13.89
CA PRO A 223 1.41 -20.89 -14.25
C PRO A 223 1.71 -22.37 -14.57
N SER A 224 1.14 -23.30 -13.81
CA SER A 224 1.03 -24.67 -14.30
C SER A 224 0.37 -24.61 -15.68
N ASP A 225 1.03 -25.18 -16.67
CA ASP A 225 0.49 -25.33 -18.01
C ASP A 225 -0.83 -26.11 -17.90
N GLY A 226 -1.96 -25.42 -18.12
CA GLY A 226 -3.27 -26.01 -18.39
C GLY A 226 -3.89 -26.87 -17.29
N ASP A 227 -4.55 -26.23 -16.32
CA ASP A 227 -5.50 -26.94 -15.45
C ASP A 227 -6.95 -26.63 -15.88
N ASP A 228 -7.57 -27.64 -16.47
CA ASP A 228 -9.00 -27.83 -16.75
C ASP A 228 -9.83 -27.64 -15.46
N PRO A 229 -10.95 -26.88 -15.46
CA PRO A 229 -11.68 -26.56 -14.23
C PRO A 229 -12.58 -27.72 -13.78
N THR A 230 -12.00 -28.89 -13.51
CA THR A 230 -12.67 -29.98 -12.79
C THR A 230 -11.69 -30.80 -11.97
N SER A 231 -11.15 -30.24 -10.89
CA SER A 231 -10.87 -31.03 -9.69
C SER A 231 -10.68 -30.08 -8.50
N SER A 232 -11.67 -30.12 -7.60
CA SER A 232 -11.59 -29.50 -6.29
C SER A 232 -10.75 -30.38 -5.37
N GLU A 233 -9.58 -29.91 -4.94
CA GLU A 233 -8.93 -30.35 -3.70
C GLU A 233 -8.73 -29.16 -2.75
N PRO A 234 -8.84 -29.37 -1.42
CA PRO A 234 -9.11 -28.29 -0.48
C PRO A 234 -7.85 -27.55 -0.01
N ALA A 235 -8.05 -26.29 0.37
CA ALA A 235 -7.05 -25.33 0.88
C ALA A 235 -6.41 -25.67 2.25
N SER A 236 -6.20 -26.95 2.59
CA SER A 236 -5.69 -27.37 3.92
C SER A 236 -4.17 -27.27 4.07
N ASP A 237 -3.40 -27.52 3.01
CA ASP A 237 -1.94 -27.73 3.15
C ASP A 237 -1.11 -26.44 3.16
N LEU A 238 -1.66 -25.35 2.63
CA LEU A 238 -0.92 -24.09 2.56
C LEU A 238 -0.87 -23.33 3.89
N ARG A 239 -1.91 -23.51 4.73
CA ARG A 239 -1.91 -23.05 6.13
C ARG A 239 -0.81 -23.73 6.96
N ALA A 240 -0.32 -24.90 6.54
CA ALA A 240 0.81 -25.57 7.17
C ALA A 240 2.16 -24.96 6.73
N SER A 241 2.29 -24.55 5.46
CA SER A 241 3.51 -23.91 4.94
C SER A 241 3.79 -22.54 5.59
N CYS A 242 2.77 -21.70 5.80
CA CYS A 242 2.93 -20.46 6.59
C CYS A 242 3.18 -20.74 8.09
N ARG A 243 2.81 -21.93 8.58
CA ARG A 243 3.09 -22.35 9.97
C ARG A 243 4.54 -22.83 10.14
N LEU A 244 5.17 -23.33 9.09
CA LEU A 244 6.58 -23.75 9.10
C LEU A 244 7.54 -22.56 9.21
N ALA A 245 7.16 -21.37 8.75
CA ALA A 245 7.90 -20.12 9.01
C ALA A 245 7.97 -19.73 10.51
N ARG A 246 7.25 -20.44 11.41
CA ARG A 246 7.33 -20.24 12.87
C ARG A 246 8.49 -20.96 13.54
N VAL A 247 9.22 -21.83 12.84
CA VAL A 247 10.32 -22.61 13.42
C VAL A 247 11.62 -22.23 12.73
N GLY A 248 12.21 -21.10 13.14
CA GLY A 248 13.51 -20.71 12.60
C GLY A 248 14.02 -19.35 13.06
N THR A 249 14.42 -19.28 14.33
CA THR A 249 15.70 -18.70 14.84
C THR A 249 15.52 -18.07 16.22
N ALA A 250 15.60 -18.91 17.25
CA ALA A 250 16.11 -18.49 18.56
C ALA A 250 17.51 -19.11 18.71
N PRO A 251 18.48 -18.37 19.29
CA PRO A 251 19.89 -18.71 19.23
C PRO A 251 20.20 -19.92 20.12
N ASN A 252 20.98 -20.87 19.59
CA ASN A 252 21.44 -21.99 20.38
C ASN A 252 22.56 -21.54 21.33
N ASP A 253 22.41 -21.96 22.58
CA ASP A 253 23.25 -21.78 23.76
C ASP A 253 24.76 -21.97 23.53
N LEU A 254 25.56 -21.35 24.39
CA LEU A 254 26.69 -22.05 25.04
C LEU A 254 27.04 -21.39 26.37
N ARG A 255 26.44 -21.93 27.42
CA ARG A 255 26.96 -21.86 28.79
C ARG A 255 28.38 -22.44 28.82
N SER A 256 29.34 -21.67 29.29
CA SER A 256 30.59 -22.20 29.86
C SER A 256 30.68 -21.77 31.32
N ARG A 257 30.31 -22.70 32.21
CA ARG A 257 30.85 -22.75 33.58
C ARG A 257 32.24 -23.38 33.47
N THR A 258 33.27 -22.72 33.98
CA THR A 258 34.35 -23.27 34.85
C THR A 258 35.52 -22.28 34.90
N GLY A 259 36.04 -22.02 36.10
CA GLY A 259 37.21 -21.17 36.28
C GLY A 259 37.38 -20.65 37.70
N GLN A 260 37.66 -21.54 38.65
CA GLN A 260 38.30 -21.20 39.92
C GLN A 260 39.66 -20.54 39.66
N ARG A 261 39.93 -19.41 40.32
CA ARG A 261 41.15 -19.10 41.07
C ARG A 261 40.97 -17.83 41.88
#